data_AF-A0AAW2PLD2-F1
#
_entry.id   AF-A0AAW2PLD2-F1
#
_cell.length_a   1.000
_cell.length_b   1.000
_cell.length_c   1.000
_cell.angle_alpha   90.00
_cell.angle_beta   90.00
_cell.angle_gamma   90.00
#
_symmetry.space_group_name_H-M   'P 1'
#
loop_
_entity.id
_entity.type
_entity.pdbx_description
1 polymer ?
#
loop_
_entity_poly.entity_id
_entity_poly.type
_entity_poly.pdbx_seq_one_letter_code
_entity_poly.pdbx_strand_id
1 'polypeptide(L)'
;MEAKNGTHVNSAPKKLNLHDNTDISRSDFPEGFIFGTGTSAYQVEGAATKGGRSISVWDDLTLRTPDMITDGSNGNIACDAYHRYKDDIKLMKQMGFDSYRFSISWPRVLPGMIPFVTLFHWDLPNCLQLEYGGMLSDQIVNDFVEFAELCFQEFGDLVKFWTTFNEPWSYIVHGYTLGDDFVQDDSIGNNSTAVQRSSQRGRMNLPPHRLSKRMRRFDSTTQTTRDTWFPVNDPTKDAYTAARNLLLCHSAAVQSYREKFQMYQNGKIGIVLNSSCHYPFNSSSQDDQDAVQRAFDFMLG
;
A
#
# COMPACT_ATOMS: atom_id res chain seq x y z
N MET A 1 -37.38 -38.49 26.81
CA MET A 1 -37.32 -37.53 27.94
C MET A 1 -36.69 -38.26 29.10
N GLU A 2 -35.46 -37.94 29.45
CA GLU A 2 -34.94 -38.21 30.80
C GLU A 2 -33.82 -37.20 31.05
N ALA A 3 -34.12 -36.24 31.92
CA ALA A 3 -33.26 -35.16 32.32
C ALA A 3 -32.17 -35.71 33.24
N LYS A 4 -30.90 -35.54 32.88
CA LYS A 4 -29.80 -35.68 33.84
C LYS A 4 -29.64 -34.35 34.58
N ASN A 5 -30.11 -34.34 35.82
CA ASN A 5 -29.88 -33.27 36.79
C ASN A 5 -28.37 -33.11 37.04
N GLY A 6 -27.79 -32.02 36.53
CA GLY A 6 -26.47 -31.55 36.92
C GLY A 6 -26.57 -30.75 38.21
N THR A 7 -26.03 -31.31 39.29
CA THR A 7 -25.79 -30.60 40.55
C THR A 7 -24.67 -29.57 40.32
N HIS A 8 -25.04 -28.29 40.20
CA HIS A 8 -24.10 -27.18 40.29
C HIS A 8 -23.64 -27.04 41.76
N VAL A 9 -22.45 -27.54 42.06
CA VAL A 9 -21.74 -27.21 43.31
C VAL A 9 -21.04 -25.87 43.08
N ASN A 10 -21.66 -24.79 43.56
CA ASN A 10 -20.99 -23.49 43.73
C ASN A 10 -20.00 -23.62 44.90
N SER A 11 -18.78 -24.06 44.63
CA SER A 11 -17.67 -23.95 45.58
C SER A 11 -17.12 -22.52 45.57
N ALA A 12 -16.82 -21.98 46.75
CA ALA A 12 -16.21 -20.66 46.90
C ALA A 12 -14.84 -20.61 46.19
N PRO A 13 -14.45 -19.47 45.58
CA PRO A 13 -13.18 -19.36 44.87
C PRO A 13 -12.01 -19.66 45.82
N LYS A 14 -11.13 -20.57 45.39
CA LYS A 14 -9.92 -20.97 46.11
C LYS A 14 -9.07 -19.73 46.38
N LYS A 15 -8.76 -19.44 47.65
CA LYS A 15 -7.85 -18.35 48.02
C LYS A 15 -6.44 -18.74 47.53
N LEU A 16 -6.04 -18.19 46.38
CA LEU A 16 -4.69 -18.39 45.85
C LEU A 16 -3.66 -17.80 46.81
N ASN A 17 -2.67 -18.60 47.17
CA ASN A 17 -1.54 -18.15 47.97
C ASN A 17 -0.58 -17.38 47.04
N LEU A 18 -0.53 -16.05 47.14
CA LEU A 18 0.24 -15.20 46.22
C LEU A 18 1.76 -15.44 46.26
N HIS A 19 2.25 -16.25 47.20
CA HIS A 19 3.66 -16.60 47.37
C HIS A 19 4.00 -18.03 46.96
N ASP A 20 3.01 -18.84 46.57
CA ASP A 20 3.21 -20.24 46.18
C ASP A 20 2.28 -20.66 45.04
N ASN A 21 2.87 -20.98 43.89
CA ASN A 21 2.18 -21.28 42.63
C ASN A 21 2.23 -22.77 42.25
N THR A 22 2.74 -23.66 43.11
CA THR A 22 2.84 -25.10 42.79
C THR A 22 1.49 -25.79 42.65
N ASP A 23 0.43 -25.20 43.20
CA ASP A 23 -0.90 -25.79 43.31
C ASP A 23 -1.90 -25.23 42.27
N ILE A 24 -1.43 -24.46 41.29
CA ILE A 24 -2.26 -23.93 40.20
C ILE A 24 -2.52 -25.02 39.17
N SER A 25 -3.80 -25.19 38.81
CA SER A 25 -4.29 -26.23 37.93
C SER A 25 -5.37 -25.70 36.97
N ARG A 26 -5.72 -26.47 35.94
CA ARG A 26 -6.80 -26.12 35.01
C ARG A 26 -8.15 -25.87 35.69
N SER A 27 -8.43 -26.55 36.81
CA SER A 27 -9.68 -26.39 37.57
C SER A 27 -9.79 -25.06 38.32
N ASP A 28 -8.69 -24.31 38.45
CA ASP A 28 -8.72 -22.98 39.08
C ASP A 28 -9.20 -21.88 38.10
N PHE A 29 -9.45 -22.23 36.84
CA PHE A 29 -9.93 -21.32 35.79
C PHE A 29 -11.42 -21.58 35.49
N PRO A 30 -12.17 -20.56 35.02
CA PRO A 30 -13.58 -20.72 34.67
C PRO A 30 -13.82 -21.85 33.66
N GLU A 31 -14.98 -22.50 33.75
CA GLU A 31 -15.39 -23.48 32.75
C GLU A 31 -15.42 -22.83 31.35
N GLY A 32 -14.79 -23.49 30.38
CA GLY A 32 -14.61 -22.95 29.02
C GLY A 32 -13.38 -22.05 28.83
N PHE A 33 -12.53 -21.88 29.84
CA PHE A 33 -11.24 -21.20 29.66
C PHE A 33 -10.32 -22.00 28.70
N ILE A 34 -9.82 -21.33 27.65
CA ILE A 34 -9.03 -21.95 26.59
C ILE A 34 -7.54 -21.77 26.90
N PHE A 35 -6.81 -22.87 27.01
CA PHE A 35 -5.35 -22.82 26.99
C PHE A 35 -4.84 -23.21 25.61
N GLY A 36 -3.85 -22.47 25.11
CA GLY A 36 -3.28 -22.73 23.80
C GLY A 36 -1.78 -22.50 23.75
N THR A 37 -1.21 -22.90 22.62
CA THR A 37 0.18 -22.66 22.25
C THR A 37 0.25 -21.83 20.98
N GLY A 38 1.38 -21.15 20.76
CA GLY A 38 1.57 -20.23 19.65
C GLY A 38 2.91 -20.44 18.94
N THR A 39 2.90 -20.35 17.61
CA THR A 39 4.13 -20.35 16.77
C THR A 39 4.05 -19.28 15.69
N SER A 40 5.18 -19.03 15.03
CA SER A 40 5.22 -18.25 13.78
C SER A 40 5.90 -19.03 12.66
N ALA A 41 5.49 -18.76 11.42
CA ALA A 41 5.83 -19.56 10.25
C ALA A 41 7.35 -19.76 10.08
N TYR A 42 8.13 -18.68 10.07
CA TYR A 42 9.58 -18.76 9.82
C TYR A 42 10.32 -19.53 10.92
N GLN A 43 9.81 -19.52 12.15
CA GLN A 43 10.45 -20.18 13.30
C GLN A 43 10.28 -21.70 13.30
N VAL A 44 9.22 -22.24 12.69
CA VAL A 44 8.87 -23.66 12.82
C VAL A 44 8.65 -24.39 11.51
N GLU A 45 8.15 -23.73 10.45
CA GLU A 45 7.77 -24.42 9.21
C GLU A 45 8.98 -25.07 8.54
N GLY A 46 10.06 -24.31 8.35
CA GLY A 46 11.15 -24.73 7.48
C GLY A 46 10.71 -24.85 6.02
N ALA A 47 11.33 -25.80 5.31
CA ALA A 47 11.07 -26.10 3.92
C ALA A 47 11.07 -24.83 3.04
N ALA A 48 12.08 -23.96 3.24
CA ALA A 48 12.12 -22.60 2.68
C ALA A 48 12.02 -22.55 1.16
N THR A 49 12.44 -23.61 0.47
CA THR A 49 12.45 -23.76 -1.01
C THR A 49 11.41 -24.76 -1.53
N LYS A 50 10.51 -25.27 -0.68
CA LYS A 50 9.48 -26.26 -1.06
C LYS A 50 8.11 -25.61 -1.20
N GLY A 51 7.23 -26.25 -1.96
CA GLY A 51 5.82 -25.83 -2.08
C GLY A 51 5.64 -24.46 -2.73
N GLY A 52 6.55 -24.06 -3.61
CA GLY A 52 6.48 -22.79 -4.33
C GLY A 52 6.86 -21.55 -3.52
N ARG A 53 7.20 -21.67 -2.22
CA ARG A 53 7.52 -20.52 -1.36
C ARG A 53 8.66 -19.66 -1.93
N SER A 54 8.42 -18.35 -1.96
CA SER A 54 9.43 -17.33 -2.27
C SER A 54 10.27 -16.96 -1.03
N ILE A 55 11.41 -16.33 -1.25
CA ILE A 55 12.34 -15.89 -0.20
C ILE A 55 11.69 -14.73 0.59
N SER A 56 11.72 -14.80 1.93
CA SER A 56 11.34 -13.68 2.80
C SER A 56 12.57 -12.86 3.21
N VAL A 57 12.35 -11.68 3.79
CA VAL A 57 13.45 -10.84 4.33
C VAL A 57 14.30 -11.60 5.35
N TRP A 58 13.70 -12.48 6.15
CA TRP A 58 14.44 -13.31 7.12
C TRP A 58 15.31 -14.38 6.44
N ASP A 59 14.87 -14.95 5.32
CA ASP A 59 15.69 -15.87 4.52
C ASP A 59 16.92 -15.13 3.95
N ASP A 60 16.74 -13.94 3.38
CA ASP A 60 17.85 -13.13 2.86
C ASP A 60 18.84 -12.74 3.98
N LEU A 61 18.32 -12.19 5.08
CA LEU A 61 19.16 -11.72 6.18
C LEU A 61 20.03 -12.83 6.77
N THR A 62 19.43 -14.00 7.06
CA THR A 62 20.14 -15.11 7.70
C THR A 62 21.14 -15.78 6.77
N LEU A 63 20.90 -15.79 5.45
CA LEU A 63 21.83 -16.34 4.47
C LEU A 63 22.95 -15.37 4.09
N ARG A 64 22.64 -14.07 3.99
CA ARG A 64 23.59 -13.04 3.56
C ARG A 64 24.49 -12.57 4.71
N THR A 65 23.98 -12.56 5.93
CA THR A 65 24.70 -12.08 7.13
C THR A 65 24.54 -13.07 8.29
N PRO A 66 25.13 -14.27 8.21
CA PRO A 66 24.98 -15.29 9.24
C PRO A 66 25.53 -14.83 10.61
N ASP A 67 26.55 -13.98 10.64
CA ASP A 67 27.14 -13.45 11.87
C ASP A 67 26.18 -12.60 12.73
N MET A 68 25.03 -12.20 12.17
CA MET A 68 23.96 -11.51 12.90
C MET A 68 23.10 -12.47 13.75
N ILE A 69 23.24 -13.78 13.54
CA ILE A 69 22.60 -14.83 14.32
C ILE A 69 23.65 -15.44 15.25
N THR A 70 23.34 -15.55 16.55
CA THR A 70 24.29 -15.96 17.60
C THR A 70 25.07 -17.24 17.28
N ASP A 71 24.44 -18.20 16.58
CA ASP A 71 25.04 -19.47 16.17
C ASP A 71 25.18 -19.62 14.64
N GLY A 72 24.91 -18.55 13.88
CA GLY A 72 24.94 -18.56 12.41
C GLY A 72 23.85 -19.39 11.74
N SER A 73 22.84 -19.87 12.48
CA SER A 73 21.77 -20.71 11.94
C SER A 73 20.73 -19.91 11.12
N ASN A 74 19.85 -20.63 10.41
CA ASN A 74 18.79 -20.04 9.59
C ASN A 74 17.49 -20.88 9.63
N GLY A 75 16.41 -20.33 9.10
CA GLY A 75 15.08 -20.96 9.07
C GLY A 75 14.83 -21.95 7.93
N ASN A 76 15.85 -22.43 7.21
CA ASN A 76 15.63 -23.27 6.01
C ASN A 76 14.94 -24.60 6.33
N ILE A 77 15.28 -25.20 7.49
CA ILE A 77 14.69 -26.44 8.02
C ILE A 77 13.89 -26.16 9.28
N ALA A 78 14.35 -25.25 10.15
CA ALA A 78 13.73 -24.98 11.45
C ALA A 78 13.45 -26.29 12.22
N CYS A 79 12.25 -26.45 12.79
CA CYS A 79 11.79 -27.70 13.42
C CYS A 79 11.03 -28.63 12.44
N ASP A 80 11.00 -28.29 11.15
CA ASP A 80 10.36 -29.02 10.06
C ASP A 80 8.83 -29.25 10.22
N ALA A 81 8.13 -28.29 10.83
CA ALA A 81 6.68 -28.37 10.99
C ALA A 81 5.95 -28.43 9.64
N TYR A 82 6.54 -27.95 8.54
CA TYR A 82 5.94 -28.05 7.20
C TYR A 82 5.64 -29.50 6.81
N HIS A 83 6.52 -30.46 7.13
CA HIS A 83 6.28 -31.88 6.87
C HIS A 83 5.63 -32.59 8.07
N ARG A 84 5.87 -32.09 9.29
CA ARG A 84 5.53 -32.78 10.55
C ARG A 84 4.28 -32.25 11.27
N TYR A 85 3.57 -31.27 10.71
CA TYR A 85 2.44 -30.61 11.37
C TYR A 85 1.39 -31.58 11.96
N LYS A 86 1.17 -32.74 11.35
CA LYS A 86 0.23 -33.75 11.88
C LYS A 86 0.68 -34.32 13.23
N ASP A 87 1.98 -34.57 13.38
CA ASP A 87 2.55 -35.06 14.63
C ASP A 87 2.54 -33.95 15.69
N ASP A 88 2.84 -32.72 15.30
CA ASP A 88 2.82 -31.55 16.19
C ASP A 88 1.41 -31.32 16.76
N ILE A 89 0.37 -31.38 15.91
CA ILE A 89 -1.03 -31.24 16.34
C ILE A 89 -1.45 -32.39 17.26
N LYS A 90 -1.00 -33.61 16.96
CA LYS A 90 -1.27 -34.78 17.82
C LYS A 90 -0.63 -34.60 19.19
N LEU A 91 0.62 -34.11 19.26
CA LEU A 91 1.33 -33.86 20.50
C LEU A 91 0.65 -32.75 21.32
N MET A 92 0.25 -31.65 20.69
CA MET A 92 -0.49 -30.57 21.35
C MET A 92 -1.80 -31.07 21.98
N LYS A 93 -2.52 -31.94 21.27
CA LYS A 93 -3.73 -32.59 21.78
C LYS A 93 -3.43 -33.52 22.97
N GLN A 94 -2.32 -34.25 22.94
CA GLN A 94 -1.89 -35.13 24.04
C GLN A 94 -1.45 -34.35 25.28
N MET A 95 -0.83 -33.18 25.10
CA MET A 95 -0.47 -32.25 26.19
C MET A 95 -1.69 -31.54 26.78
N GLY A 96 -2.87 -31.73 26.18
CA GLY A 96 -4.12 -31.19 26.66
C GLY A 96 -4.33 -29.72 26.32
N PHE A 97 -3.73 -29.18 25.25
CA PHE A 97 -4.07 -27.83 24.79
C PHE A 97 -5.38 -27.81 24.00
N ASP A 98 -6.15 -26.74 24.17
CA ASP A 98 -7.47 -26.57 23.56
C ASP A 98 -7.39 -25.79 22.24
N SER A 99 -6.34 -24.98 22.05
CA SER A 99 -6.14 -24.16 20.85
C SER A 99 -4.68 -24.10 20.39
N TYR A 100 -4.50 -23.86 19.09
CA TYR A 100 -3.20 -23.63 18.48
C TYR A 100 -3.26 -22.39 17.59
N ARG A 101 -2.43 -21.40 17.90
CA ARG A 101 -2.26 -20.17 17.12
C ARG A 101 -1.00 -20.30 16.26
N PHE A 102 -1.12 -20.12 14.95
CA PHE A 102 0.02 -20.07 14.04
C PHE A 102 -0.11 -18.87 13.10
N SER A 103 1.00 -18.43 12.51
CA SER A 103 1.00 -17.44 11.44
C SER A 103 1.15 -18.13 10.08
N ILE A 104 0.67 -17.48 9.02
CA ILE A 104 0.85 -17.96 7.64
C ILE A 104 2.05 -17.23 7.01
N SER A 105 2.98 -17.97 6.41
CA SER A 105 4.06 -17.37 5.63
C SER A 105 3.51 -16.70 4.36
N TRP A 106 3.46 -15.37 4.31
CA TRP A 106 3.04 -14.60 3.12
C TRP A 106 3.73 -15.08 1.83
N PRO A 107 5.08 -15.18 1.74
CA PRO A 107 5.73 -15.59 0.49
C PRO A 107 5.48 -17.07 0.11
N ARG A 108 4.82 -17.85 0.98
CA ARG A 108 4.36 -19.22 0.69
C ARG A 108 2.99 -19.25 0.03
N VAL A 109 2.10 -18.30 0.35
CA VAL A 109 0.74 -18.24 -0.19
C VAL A 109 0.65 -17.37 -1.45
N LEU A 110 1.48 -16.34 -1.54
CA LEU A 110 1.57 -15.47 -2.71
C LEU A 110 2.99 -15.53 -3.32
N PRO A 111 3.43 -16.71 -3.78
CA PRO A 111 4.76 -16.85 -4.35
C PRO A 111 4.85 -16.15 -5.71
N GLY A 112 5.91 -15.37 -5.92
CA GLY A 112 6.20 -14.75 -7.22
C GLY A 112 5.15 -13.75 -7.70
N MET A 113 4.52 -12.98 -6.81
CA MET A 113 3.65 -11.88 -7.23
C MET A 113 4.41 -10.94 -8.17
N ILE A 114 3.87 -10.75 -9.36
CA ILE A 114 4.39 -9.78 -10.31
C ILE A 114 3.85 -8.41 -9.88
N PRO A 115 4.71 -7.44 -9.53
CA PRO A 115 4.23 -6.13 -9.12
C PRO A 115 3.63 -5.39 -10.32
N PHE A 116 2.43 -4.83 -10.10
CA PHE A 116 1.77 -3.87 -10.98
C PHE A 116 1.94 -2.50 -10.33
N VAL A 117 2.65 -1.61 -11.00
CA VAL A 117 3.03 -0.31 -10.42
C VAL A 117 2.38 0.81 -11.20
N THR A 118 1.66 1.68 -10.49
CA THR A 118 1.15 2.94 -11.02
C THR A 118 2.12 4.07 -10.70
N LEU A 119 2.51 4.86 -11.70
CA LEU A 119 3.44 5.98 -11.55
C LEU A 119 2.79 7.21 -10.90
N PHE A 120 1.54 7.52 -11.26
CA PHE A 120 0.82 8.67 -10.72
C PHE A 120 -0.57 8.30 -10.25
N HIS A 121 -0.89 8.66 -9.01
CA HIS A 121 -2.20 8.47 -8.40
C HIS A 121 -2.61 9.72 -7.61
N TRP A 122 -2.71 10.84 -8.33
CA TRP A 122 -3.26 12.13 -7.89
C TRP A 122 -2.33 12.93 -6.96
N ASP A 123 -1.12 12.44 -6.74
CA ASP A 123 -0.08 12.95 -5.85
C ASP A 123 0.91 13.88 -6.57
N LEU A 124 0.38 14.87 -7.30
CA LEU A 124 1.20 15.87 -7.99
C LEU A 124 2.12 16.60 -7.01
N PRO A 125 3.45 16.66 -7.26
CA PRO A 125 4.37 17.39 -6.39
C PRO A 125 4.00 18.87 -6.28
N ASN A 126 3.76 19.35 -5.07
CA ASN A 126 3.33 20.73 -4.81
C ASN A 126 4.32 21.78 -5.35
N CYS A 127 5.62 21.48 -5.43
CA CYS A 127 6.59 22.39 -6.03
C CYS A 127 6.31 22.68 -7.51
N LEU A 128 5.86 21.69 -8.29
CA LEU A 128 5.50 21.85 -9.70
C LEU A 128 4.19 22.63 -9.86
N GLN A 129 3.25 22.40 -8.93
CA GLN A 129 2.02 23.19 -8.84
C GLN A 129 2.34 24.68 -8.60
N LEU A 130 3.23 24.99 -7.65
CA LEU A 130 3.62 26.36 -7.33
C LEU A 130 4.51 27.01 -8.40
N GLU A 131 5.37 26.24 -9.07
CA GLU A 131 6.33 26.80 -10.04
C GLU A 131 5.66 27.20 -11.36
N TYR A 132 4.75 26.38 -11.88
CA TYR A 132 4.14 26.62 -13.20
C TYR A 132 2.67 26.19 -13.31
N GLY A 133 2.00 25.86 -12.20
CA GLY A 133 0.59 25.46 -12.21
C GLY A 133 0.35 23.98 -12.53
N GLY A 134 1.37 23.13 -12.41
CA GLY A 134 1.21 21.68 -12.50
C GLY A 134 0.68 21.22 -13.85
N MET A 135 -0.43 20.48 -13.84
CA MET A 135 -1.04 19.92 -15.06
C MET A 135 -1.60 20.96 -16.03
N LEU A 136 -1.68 22.24 -15.63
CA LEU A 136 -2.07 23.32 -16.53
C LEU A 136 -0.93 23.79 -17.46
N SER A 137 0.32 23.49 -17.14
CA SER A 137 1.47 23.79 -18.01
C SER A 137 1.89 22.57 -18.82
N ASP A 138 2.33 22.80 -20.05
CA ASP A 138 2.98 21.81 -20.90
C ASP A 138 4.33 21.32 -20.36
N GLN A 139 4.98 22.09 -19.46
CA GLN A 139 6.24 21.70 -18.81
C GLN A 139 6.12 20.41 -18.01
N ILE A 140 4.92 20.09 -17.50
CA ILE A 140 4.66 18.87 -16.71
C ILE A 140 4.99 17.59 -17.48
N VAL A 141 4.90 17.63 -18.82
CA VAL A 141 5.17 16.48 -19.68
C VAL A 141 6.63 16.04 -19.55
N ASN A 142 7.56 17.00 -19.60
CA ASN A 142 8.99 16.69 -19.49
C ASN A 142 9.33 16.20 -18.08
N ASP A 143 8.82 16.87 -17.04
CA ASP A 143 9.10 16.48 -15.65
C ASP A 143 8.51 15.11 -15.31
N PHE A 144 7.32 14.77 -15.84
CA PHE A 144 6.72 13.44 -15.67
C PHE A 144 7.52 12.36 -16.39
N VAL A 145 8.03 12.63 -17.60
CA VAL A 145 8.88 11.68 -18.33
C VAL A 145 10.21 11.46 -17.60
N GLU A 146 10.84 12.50 -17.08
CA GLU A 146 12.07 12.37 -16.27
C GLU A 146 11.82 11.48 -15.04
N PHE A 147 10.70 11.68 -14.33
CA PHE A 147 10.29 10.83 -13.22
C PHE A 147 10.03 9.37 -13.64
N ALA A 148 9.28 9.17 -14.73
CA ALA A 148 8.96 7.83 -15.23
C ALA A 148 10.23 7.07 -15.64
N GLU A 149 11.16 7.73 -16.34
CA GLU A 149 12.43 7.14 -16.75
C GLU A 149 13.28 6.72 -15.55
N LEU A 150 13.32 7.53 -14.49
CA LEU A 150 13.98 7.15 -13.24
C LEU A 150 13.35 5.89 -12.64
N CYS A 151 12.02 5.81 -12.56
CA CYS A 151 11.33 4.61 -12.06
C CYS A 151 11.61 3.37 -12.93
N PHE A 152 11.63 3.52 -14.26
CA PHE A 152 11.95 2.43 -15.17
C PHE A 152 13.39 1.96 -14.99
N GLN A 153 14.34 2.88 -14.81
CA GLN A 153 15.75 2.55 -14.58
C GLN A 153 15.94 1.78 -13.26
N GLU A 154 15.34 2.26 -12.17
CA GLU A 154 15.57 1.70 -10.84
C GLU A 154 14.80 0.40 -10.59
N PHE A 155 13.58 0.27 -11.13
CA PHE A 155 12.67 -0.83 -10.76
C PHE A 155 12.26 -1.73 -11.92
N GLY A 156 12.60 -1.41 -13.16
CA GLY A 156 12.14 -2.17 -14.34
C GLY A 156 12.67 -3.61 -14.44
N ASP A 157 13.73 -3.94 -13.69
CA ASP A 157 14.19 -5.33 -13.56
C ASP A 157 13.15 -6.19 -12.82
N LEU A 158 12.45 -5.62 -11.84
CA LEU A 158 11.45 -6.30 -11.02
C LEU A 158 10.02 -6.09 -11.54
N VAL A 159 9.72 -4.91 -12.07
CA VAL A 159 8.37 -4.51 -12.49
C VAL A 159 8.13 -4.86 -13.95
N LYS A 160 7.15 -5.73 -14.21
CA LYS A 160 6.77 -6.15 -15.56
C LYS A 160 5.46 -5.54 -16.05
N PHE A 161 4.71 -4.87 -15.18
CA PHE A 161 3.47 -4.20 -15.53
C PHE A 161 3.45 -2.79 -14.93
N TRP A 162 3.56 -1.81 -15.84
CA TRP A 162 3.50 -0.40 -15.52
C TRP A 162 2.15 0.19 -15.88
N THR A 163 1.65 1.05 -15.02
CA THR A 163 0.51 1.92 -15.25
C THR A 163 1.01 3.35 -15.09
N THR A 164 0.75 4.20 -16.08
CA THR A 164 1.14 5.62 -16.00
C THR A 164 0.24 6.38 -15.04
N PHE A 165 -1.06 6.37 -15.29
CA PHE A 165 -2.07 7.06 -14.49
C PHE A 165 -3.12 6.07 -13.99
N ASN A 166 -3.51 6.24 -12.73
CA ASN A 166 -4.76 5.70 -12.22
C ASN A 166 -5.82 6.80 -12.18
N GLU A 167 -6.97 6.50 -12.76
CA GLU A 167 -8.18 7.30 -12.66
C GLU A 167 -8.04 8.79 -13.05
N PRO A 168 -7.58 9.10 -14.27
CA PRO A 168 -7.31 10.48 -14.67
C PRO A 168 -8.58 11.34 -14.73
N TRP A 169 -9.73 10.76 -15.11
CA TRP A 169 -11.00 11.50 -15.21
C TRP A 169 -11.39 12.11 -13.86
N SER A 170 -11.34 11.30 -12.79
CA SER A 170 -11.65 11.77 -11.43
C SER A 170 -10.69 12.85 -10.96
N TYR A 171 -9.38 12.68 -11.20
CA TYR A 171 -8.39 13.71 -10.88
C TYR A 171 -8.70 15.06 -11.56
N ILE A 172 -9.07 15.04 -12.84
CA ILE A 172 -9.35 16.25 -13.63
C ILE A 172 -10.66 16.90 -13.19
N VAL A 173 -11.74 16.12 -13.09
CA VAL A 173 -13.06 16.64 -12.74
C VAL A 173 -13.07 17.20 -11.32
N HIS A 174 -12.58 16.43 -10.34
CA HIS A 174 -12.55 16.92 -8.96
C HIS A 174 -11.54 18.06 -8.76
N GLY A 175 -10.39 18.03 -9.43
CA GLY A 175 -9.35 19.05 -9.27
C GLY A 175 -9.62 20.37 -10.01
N TYR A 176 -10.26 20.32 -11.19
CA TYR A 176 -10.32 21.45 -12.11
C TYR A 176 -11.73 21.85 -12.57
N THR A 177 -12.79 21.06 -12.32
CA THR A 177 -14.18 21.47 -12.63
C THR A 177 -15.05 21.75 -11.41
N LEU A 178 -15.00 20.89 -10.39
CA LEU A 178 -15.92 20.95 -9.24
C LEU A 178 -15.43 21.85 -8.11
N GLY A 179 -14.13 22.17 -8.07
CA GLY A 179 -13.59 23.26 -7.26
C GLY A 179 -13.76 23.17 -5.73
N ASP A 180 -14.21 22.06 -5.13
CA ASP A 180 -14.41 21.99 -3.68
C ASP A 180 -14.30 20.59 -3.04
N ASP A 181 -13.95 20.63 -1.74
CA ASP A 181 -14.22 19.66 -0.65
C ASP A 181 -13.39 18.36 -0.51
N PHE A 182 -12.09 18.47 -0.19
CA PHE A 182 -11.33 17.37 0.44
C PHE A 182 -10.77 17.68 1.84
N VAL A 183 -11.27 18.70 2.55
CA VAL A 183 -10.97 18.91 3.98
C VAL A 183 -12.18 19.47 4.72
N GLN A 184 -13.10 18.60 5.15
CA GLN A 184 -13.79 18.84 6.42
C GLN A 184 -12.93 18.20 7.52
N ASP A 185 -12.01 18.98 8.09
CA ASP A 185 -11.34 18.63 9.34
C ASP A 185 -12.15 19.15 10.51
N ASP A 186 -13.01 18.28 11.04
CA ASP A 186 -13.63 18.40 12.35
C ASP A 186 -12.59 18.07 13.44
N SER A 187 -11.55 18.89 13.66
CA SER A 187 -10.81 18.85 14.93
C SER A 187 -9.81 19.99 15.19
N ILE A 188 -10.12 20.78 16.22
CA ILE A 188 -9.21 21.26 17.28
C ILE A 188 -8.33 22.50 16.98
N GLY A 189 -8.77 23.59 17.62
CA GLY A 189 -8.05 24.78 18.09
C GLY A 189 -6.52 24.80 18.10
N ASN A 190 -5.98 25.81 17.41
CA ASN A 190 -4.61 26.26 17.48
C ASN A 190 -4.26 26.87 18.84
N ASN A 191 -3.16 26.42 19.45
CA ASN A 191 -2.26 27.26 20.23
C ASN A 191 -0.79 26.86 19.98
N SER A 192 -0.11 27.72 19.21
CA SER A 192 1.28 28.18 19.32
C SER A 192 2.33 27.29 20.03
N THR A 193 3.42 26.94 19.33
CA THR A 193 4.78 27.49 19.58
C THR A 193 5.86 26.83 18.69
N ALA A 194 6.83 27.64 18.28
CA ALA A 194 7.95 27.31 17.42
C ALA A 194 9.07 26.57 18.17
N VAL A 195 9.77 25.65 17.49
CA VAL A 195 11.10 25.15 17.89
C VAL A 195 12.00 24.99 16.66
N GLN A 196 13.06 25.78 16.60
CA GLN A 196 14.23 25.54 15.75
C GLN A 196 15.06 24.38 16.29
N ARG A 197 15.66 23.55 15.41
CA ARG A 197 17.11 23.24 15.48
C ARG A 197 17.64 22.41 14.31
N SER A 198 18.89 22.74 14.01
CA SER A 198 19.86 22.17 13.08
C SER A 198 20.26 20.71 13.32
N SER A 199 20.64 19.99 12.27
CA SER A 199 22.01 19.42 12.15
C SER A 199 22.23 18.72 10.80
N GLN A 200 23.48 18.82 10.33
CA GLN A 200 24.02 18.30 9.07
C GLN A 200 24.18 16.78 9.08
N ARG A 201 24.11 16.13 7.90
CA ARG A 201 24.90 14.93 7.57
C ARG A 201 25.04 14.67 6.07
N GLY A 202 26.30 14.53 5.64
CA GLY A 202 26.83 13.62 4.59
C GLY A 202 26.27 13.67 3.16
N ARG A 203 27.01 14.29 2.24
CA ARG A 203 26.81 14.17 0.77
C ARG A 203 27.33 12.84 0.23
N MET A 204 26.50 12.12 -0.52
CA MET A 204 26.96 11.22 -1.59
C MET A 204 26.60 11.88 -2.93
N ASN A 205 27.56 11.92 -3.87
CA ASN A 205 27.41 12.61 -5.14
C ASN A 205 26.58 11.78 -6.12
N LEU A 206 25.32 12.18 -6.33
CA LEU A 206 24.50 11.79 -7.48
C LEU A 206 24.71 12.78 -8.64
N PRO A 207 24.45 12.37 -9.90
CA PRO A 207 24.43 13.28 -11.04
C PRO A 207 23.46 14.46 -10.78
N PRO A 208 23.72 15.66 -11.32
CA PRO A 208 22.96 16.85 -10.97
C PRO A 208 21.52 16.77 -11.51
N HIS A 209 20.57 16.48 -10.63
CA HIS A 209 19.14 16.66 -10.90
C HIS A 209 18.81 18.16 -10.97
N ARG A 210 17.81 18.53 -11.78
CA ARG A 210 17.33 19.91 -12.02
C ARG A 210 17.00 20.70 -10.73
N LEU A 211 16.76 20.01 -9.61
CA LEU A 211 16.52 20.58 -8.27
C LEU A 211 17.76 21.23 -7.62
N SER A 212 18.92 21.23 -8.28
CA SER A 212 20.13 21.93 -7.81
C SER A 212 20.12 23.45 -8.03
N LYS A 213 19.10 24.00 -8.72
CA LYS A 213 18.93 25.46 -8.82
C LYS A 213 18.43 26.02 -7.49
N ARG A 214 19.36 26.67 -6.78
CA ARG A 214 19.17 27.53 -5.60
C ARG A 214 17.75 28.09 -5.53
N MET A 215 16.92 27.49 -4.68
CA MET A 215 15.57 27.93 -4.35
C MET A 215 15.64 29.43 -4.02
N ARG A 216 14.91 30.27 -4.77
CA ARG A 216 14.80 31.69 -4.46
C ARG A 216 14.28 31.80 -3.02
N ARG A 217 14.86 32.72 -2.24
CA ARG A 217 14.44 32.98 -0.85
C ARG A 217 12.93 33.17 -0.85
N PHE A 218 12.25 32.29 -0.12
CA PHE A 218 10.84 32.40 0.20
C PHE A 218 10.66 33.66 1.06
N ASP A 219 9.95 34.66 0.55
CA ASP A 219 9.34 35.67 1.41
C ASP A 219 8.18 34.98 2.14
N SER A 220 8.20 35.07 3.48
CA SER A 220 7.18 34.46 4.32
C SER A 220 5.87 35.25 4.21
N THR A 221 4.93 34.73 3.44
CA THR A 221 3.51 35.02 3.64
C THR A 221 2.83 33.72 3.96
N THR A 222 2.34 33.62 5.19
CA THR A 222 1.52 32.52 5.71
C THR A 222 0.31 32.31 4.80
N GLN A 223 0.42 31.34 3.88
CA GLN A 223 -0.72 30.84 3.12
C GLN A 223 -1.50 29.87 4.01
N THR A 224 -2.81 30.05 4.07
CA THR A 224 -3.71 29.20 4.86
C THR A 224 -4.33 28.14 3.97
N THR A 225 -4.88 27.07 4.54
CA THR A 225 -5.59 26.00 3.82
C THR A 225 -6.82 26.45 3.01
N ARG A 226 -7.15 27.75 3.03
CA ARG A 226 -8.18 28.40 2.20
C ARG A 226 -7.64 29.00 0.90
N ASP A 227 -6.33 29.03 0.69
CA ASP A 227 -5.72 29.40 -0.58
C ASP A 227 -5.79 28.15 -1.48
N THR A 228 -6.84 28.07 -2.29
CA THR A 228 -7.28 26.85 -2.98
C THR A 228 -6.17 26.18 -3.79
N TRP A 229 -6.15 24.84 -3.69
CA TRP A 229 -5.15 23.90 -4.21
C TRP A 229 -4.94 23.95 -5.74
N PHE A 230 -5.85 24.60 -6.46
CA PHE A 230 -5.74 24.95 -7.86
C PHE A 230 -6.39 26.34 -8.04
N PRO A 231 -5.69 27.35 -8.59
CA PRO A 231 -6.37 28.57 -9.00
C PRO A 231 -7.22 28.24 -10.22
N VAL A 232 -8.45 27.76 -9.99
CA VAL A 232 -9.43 27.51 -11.04
C VAL A 232 -9.77 28.88 -11.62
N ASN A 233 -9.20 29.18 -12.79
CA ASN A 233 -9.45 30.45 -13.47
C ASN A 233 -10.63 30.30 -14.44
N ASP A 234 -10.76 29.12 -15.06
CA ASP A 234 -11.86 28.77 -15.95
C ASP A 234 -12.07 27.24 -15.92
N PRO A 235 -13.06 26.71 -15.18
CA PRO A 235 -13.23 25.27 -14.99
C PRO A 235 -13.53 24.53 -16.31
N THR A 236 -14.13 25.22 -17.27
CA THR A 236 -14.36 24.69 -18.62
C THR A 236 -13.05 24.54 -19.38
N LYS A 237 -12.13 25.50 -19.30
CA LYS A 237 -10.85 25.45 -20.03
C LYS A 237 -9.77 24.65 -19.32
N ASP A 238 -9.69 24.78 -18.01
CA ASP A 238 -8.63 24.23 -17.17
C ASP A 238 -8.71 22.70 -17.15
N ALA A 239 -9.93 22.13 -17.08
CA ALA A 239 -10.14 20.69 -17.14
C ALA A 239 -9.68 20.07 -18.46
N TYR A 240 -10.04 20.66 -19.61
CA TYR A 240 -9.56 20.16 -20.91
C TYR A 240 -8.06 20.35 -21.10
N THR A 241 -7.49 21.43 -20.55
CA THR A 241 -6.03 21.67 -20.60
C THR A 241 -5.29 20.62 -19.78
N ALA A 242 -5.74 20.36 -18.55
CA ALA A 242 -5.18 19.32 -17.69
C ALA A 242 -5.36 17.93 -18.32
N ALA A 243 -6.52 17.61 -18.88
CA ALA A 243 -6.78 16.35 -19.59
C ALA A 243 -5.82 16.15 -20.76
N ARG A 244 -5.66 17.17 -21.60
CA ARG A 244 -4.73 17.15 -22.73
C ARG A 244 -3.30 16.89 -22.25
N ASN A 245 -2.82 17.63 -21.26
CA ASN A 245 -1.46 17.50 -20.78
C ASN A 245 -1.22 16.14 -20.10
N LEU A 246 -2.19 15.60 -19.38
CA LEU A 246 -2.13 14.24 -18.82
C LEU A 246 -2.00 13.18 -19.91
N LEU A 247 -2.78 13.28 -21.00
CA LEU A 247 -2.65 12.37 -22.15
C LEU A 247 -1.29 12.51 -22.86
N LEU A 248 -0.73 13.73 -22.90
CA LEU A 248 0.64 13.95 -23.40
C LEU A 248 1.69 13.32 -22.48
N CYS A 249 1.56 13.47 -21.16
CA CYS A 249 2.41 12.77 -20.18
C CYS A 249 2.36 11.24 -20.37
N HIS A 250 1.14 10.70 -20.52
CA HIS A 250 0.93 9.27 -20.75
C HIS A 250 1.64 8.82 -22.03
N SER A 251 1.35 9.47 -23.15
CA SER A 251 1.91 9.09 -24.45
C SER A 251 3.43 9.21 -24.48
N ALA A 252 4.00 10.28 -23.92
CA ALA A 252 5.43 10.49 -23.86
C ALA A 252 6.15 9.46 -22.96
N ALA A 253 5.59 9.13 -21.80
CA ALA A 253 6.15 8.09 -20.92
C ALA A 253 6.05 6.69 -21.54
N VAL A 254 4.93 6.37 -22.20
CA VAL A 254 4.76 5.11 -22.94
C VAL A 254 5.75 5.01 -24.10
N GLN A 255 5.93 6.09 -24.87
CA GLN A 255 6.90 6.14 -25.96
C GLN A 255 8.31 5.91 -25.42
N SER A 256 8.70 6.64 -24.37
CA SER A 256 10.01 6.48 -23.73
C SER A 256 10.23 5.04 -23.23
N TYR A 257 9.25 4.45 -22.54
CA TYR A 257 9.33 3.06 -22.09
C TYR A 257 9.55 2.08 -23.24
N ARG A 258 8.76 2.21 -24.32
CA ARG A 258 8.82 1.31 -25.49
C ARG A 258 10.14 1.42 -26.24
N GLU A 259 10.65 2.64 -26.41
CA GLU A 259 11.88 2.90 -27.18
C GLU A 259 13.15 2.55 -26.39
N LYS A 260 13.18 2.88 -25.09
CA LYS A 260 14.42 2.82 -24.30
C LYS A 260 14.51 1.58 -23.39
N PHE A 261 13.39 1.06 -22.89
CA PHE A 261 13.38 0.09 -21.78
C PHE A 261 12.74 -1.26 -22.12
N GLN A 262 11.69 -1.27 -22.94
CA GLN A 262 10.86 -2.46 -23.15
C GLN A 262 11.63 -3.65 -23.72
N MET A 263 12.59 -3.42 -24.62
CA MET A 263 13.43 -4.47 -25.21
C MET A 263 14.23 -5.25 -24.16
N TYR A 264 14.74 -4.56 -23.13
CA TYR A 264 15.61 -5.17 -22.11
C TYR A 264 14.81 -5.68 -20.90
N GLN A 265 13.74 -4.98 -20.53
CA GLN A 265 12.96 -5.28 -19.33
C GLN A 265 11.84 -6.29 -19.58
N ASN A 266 11.42 -6.45 -20.84
CA ASN A 266 10.35 -7.35 -21.28
C ASN A 266 9.01 -7.16 -20.52
N GLY A 267 8.73 -5.93 -20.09
CA GLY A 267 7.47 -5.57 -19.42
C GLY A 267 6.45 -4.91 -20.36
N LYS A 268 5.27 -4.64 -19.83
CA LYS A 268 4.17 -3.92 -20.50
C LYS A 268 3.85 -2.64 -19.75
N ILE A 269 3.34 -1.65 -20.47
CA ILE A 269 2.90 -0.37 -19.93
C ILE A 269 1.50 0.00 -20.44
N GLY A 270 0.68 0.57 -19.57
CA GLY A 270 -0.69 0.99 -19.87
C GLY A 270 -1.19 2.16 -19.01
N ILE A 271 -2.51 2.28 -18.95
CA ILE A 271 -3.26 3.29 -18.19
C ILE A 271 -4.52 2.65 -17.61
N VAL A 272 -4.95 3.10 -16.43
CA VAL A 272 -6.20 2.67 -15.80
C VAL A 272 -7.18 3.83 -15.83
N LEU A 273 -8.35 3.60 -16.44
CA LEU A 273 -9.38 4.61 -16.67
C LEU A 273 -10.61 4.36 -15.80
N ASN A 274 -11.27 5.43 -15.36
CA ASN A 274 -12.57 5.35 -14.71
C ASN A 274 -13.65 5.06 -15.76
N SER A 275 -14.64 4.25 -15.38
CA SER A 275 -15.88 4.15 -16.14
C SER A 275 -17.02 3.85 -15.20
N SER A 276 -18.15 4.54 -15.41
CA SER A 276 -19.42 4.22 -14.78
C SER A 276 -20.39 3.72 -15.82
N CYS A 277 -21.15 2.69 -15.47
CA CYS A 277 -22.24 2.21 -16.32
C CYS A 277 -23.38 3.22 -16.31
N HIS A 278 -23.80 3.65 -17.50
CA HIS A 278 -24.95 4.52 -17.70
C HIS A 278 -26.07 3.72 -18.37
N TYR A 279 -27.30 3.93 -17.92
CA TYR A 279 -28.49 3.27 -18.47
C TYR A 279 -29.52 4.34 -18.87
N PRO A 280 -30.24 4.15 -20.00
CA PRO A 280 -31.24 5.11 -20.42
C PRO A 280 -32.37 5.10 -19.41
N PHE A 281 -32.87 6.28 -19.02
CA PHE A 281 -33.99 6.38 -18.09
C PHE A 281 -35.25 5.72 -18.67
N ASN A 282 -35.52 5.95 -19.95
CA ASN A 282 -36.49 5.21 -20.75
C ASN A 282 -35.78 4.50 -21.91
N SER A 283 -35.78 3.17 -21.89
CA SER A 283 -35.14 2.34 -22.92
C SER A 283 -35.74 2.48 -24.32
N SER A 284 -36.98 2.97 -24.43
CA SER A 284 -37.64 3.21 -25.74
C SER A 284 -37.38 4.60 -26.30
N SER A 285 -36.76 5.50 -25.53
CA SER A 285 -36.46 6.87 -25.96
C SER A 285 -35.09 6.93 -26.64
N GLN A 286 -35.04 7.41 -27.89
CA GLN A 286 -33.78 7.63 -28.58
C GLN A 286 -32.93 8.70 -27.90
N ASP A 287 -33.55 9.77 -27.39
CA ASP A 287 -32.84 10.85 -26.71
C ASP A 287 -32.10 10.36 -25.44
N ASP A 288 -32.70 9.41 -24.71
CA ASP A 288 -32.10 8.81 -23.52
C ASP A 288 -30.97 7.85 -23.89
N GLN A 289 -31.10 7.12 -25.01
CA GLN A 289 -30.02 6.28 -25.54
C GLN A 289 -28.84 7.13 -25.99
N ASP A 290 -29.09 8.24 -26.68
CA ASP A 290 -28.05 9.18 -27.12
C ASP A 290 -27.41 9.89 -25.92
N ALA A 291 -28.16 10.16 -24.85
CA ALA A 291 -27.64 10.73 -23.62
C ALA A 291 -26.67 9.77 -22.90
N VAL A 292 -26.98 8.47 -22.88
CA VAL A 292 -26.08 7.44 -22.35
C VAL A 292 -24.77 7.39 -23.14
N GLN A 293 -24.84 7.42 -24.47
CA GLN A 293 -23.64 7.44 -25.30
C GLN A 293 -22.79 8.69 -25.03
N ARG A 294 -23.41 9.88 -24.96
CA ARG A 294 -22.69 11.12 -24.60
C ARG A 294 -22.05 11.03 -23.22
N ALA A 295 -22.74 10.48 -22.22
CA ALA A 295 -22.18 10.32 -20.88
C ALA A 295 -20.96 9.39 -20.87
N PHE A 296 -21.00 8.31 -21.65
CA PHE A 296 -19.86 7.41 -21.84
C PHE A 296 -18.70 8.11 -22.55
N ASP A 297 -18.98 8.84 -23.63
CA ASP A 297 -17.97 9.57 -24.41
C ASP A 297 -17.26 10.65 -23.57
N PHE A 298 -17.98 11.35 -22.70
CA PHE A 298 -17.39 12.38 -21.83
C PHE A 298 -16.61 11.82 -20.63
N MET A 299 -16.77 10.52 -20.31
CA MET A 299 -16.09 9.88 -19.19
C MET A 299 -14.92 8.99 -19.62
N LEU A 300 -15.10 8.18 -20.67
CA LEU A 300 -14.12 7.19 -21.13
C LEU A 300 -13.63 7.43 -22.57
N GLY A 301 -14.41 8.15 -23.39
CA GLY A 301 -14.19 8.30 -24.83
C GLY A 301 -12.98 9.14 -25.25
#